data_AF-A0A1J4ZUB0-F1
#
_entry.id   AF-A0A1J4ZUB0-F1
#
_cell.length_a   1.000
_cell.length_b   1.000
_cell.length_c   1.000
_cell.angle_alpha   90.00
_cell.angle_beta   90.00
_cell.angle_gamma   90.00
#
_symmetry.space_group_name_H-M   'P 1'
#
loop_
_entity.id
_entity.type
_entity.pdbx_description
1 polymer ?
#
loop_
_entity_poly.entity_id
_entity_poly.type
_entity_poly.pdbx_seq_one_letter_code
_entity_poly.pdbx_strand_id
1 'polypeptide(L)'
;MGRLTLRLPDTLHRELESQAQREKVSLNQYLVYALTRQVAMAYTVTPVPEGAIWQQREAFAALLLNLGQASPSEIQKALAEREHVELEPELPPDVAARLRQRIAATSTMA
;
A
#
# COMPACT_ATOMS: atom_id res chain seq x y z
N MET A 1 2.85 23.39 19.44
CA MET A 1 1.93 23.74 18.34
C MET A 1 2.77 24.33 17.21
N GLY A 2 2.76 23.75 16.02
CA GLY A 2 3.49 24.30 14.87
C GLY A 2 2.88 25.63 14.41
N ARG A 3 3.71 26.54 13.89
CA ARG A 3 3.27 27.81 13.29
C ARG A 3 3.40 27.71 11.78
N LEU A 4 2.31 27.97 11.05
CA LEU A 4 2.29 28.00 9.59
C LEU A 4 2.06 29.43 9.13
N THR A 5 2.99 29.96 8.33
CA THR A 5 2.87 31.28 7.68
C THR A 5 2.85 31.06 6.17
N LEU A 6 1.82 31.55 5.50
CA LEU A 6 1.62 31.36 4.07
C LEU A 6 1.58 32.71 3.36
N ARG A 7 2.09 32.75 2.13
CA ARG A 7 1.84 33.85 1.19
C ARG A 7 0.86 33.34 0.15
N LEU A 8 -0.28 34.02 0.02
CA LEU A 8 -1.35 33.64 -0.88
C LEU A 8 -1.61 34.77 -1.86
N PRO A 9 -2.00 34.48 -3.11
CA PRO A 9 -2.58 35.48 -4.00
C PRO A 9 -3.83 36.12 -3.37
N ASP A 10 -4.04 37.41 -3.59
CA ASP A 10 -5.17 38.15 -3.01
C ASP A 10 -6.53 37.52 -3.35
N THR A 11 -6.67 36.97 -4.55
CA THR A 11 -7.88 36.29 -5.01
C THR A 11 -8.19 35.05 -4.17
N LEU A 12 -7.17 34.24 -3.87
CA LEU A 12 -7.30 33.05 -3.05
C LEU A 12 -7.61 33.41 -1.61
N HIS A 13 -6.95 34.45 -1.07
CA HIS A 13 -7.25 34.93 0.28
C HIS A 13 -8.72 35.34 0.45
N ARG A 14 -9.24 36.16 -0.48
CA ARG A 14 -10.65 36.60 -0.46
C ARG A 14 -11.63 35.45 -0.57
N GLU A 15 -11.35 34.46 -1.43
CA GLU A 15 -12.20 33.29 -1.56
C GLU A 15 -12.26 32.50 -0.25
N LEU A 16 -11.10 32.24 0.38
CA LEU A 16 -11.03 31.53 1.65
C LEU A 16 -11.72 32.29 2.79
N GLU A 17 -11.61 33.62 2.84
CA GLU A 17 -12.39 34.45 3.77
C GLU A 17 -13.90 34.32 3.53
N SER A 18 -14.32 34.34 2.27
CA SER A 18 -15.73 34.18 1.90
C SER A 18 -16.29 32.83 2.34
N GLN A 19 -15.51 31.75 2.16
CA GLN A 19 -15.87 30.41 2.61
C GLN A 19 -15.95 30.33 4.14
N ALA A 20 -14.95 30.86 4.86
CA ALA A 20 -14.95 30.90 6.32
C ALA A 20 -16.16 31.68 6.88
N GLN A 21 -16.51 32.79 6.24
CA GLN A 21 -17.67 33.61 6.60
C GLN A 21 -19.00 32.86 6.39
N ARG A 22 -19.13 32.09 5.29
CA ARG A 22 -20.31 31.22 5.06
C ARG A 22 -20.48 30.19 6.17
N GLU A 23 -19.38 29.64 6.64
CA GLU A 23 -19.34 28.66 7.74
C GLU A 23 -19.35 29.31 9.13
N LYS A 24 -19.36 30.65 9.22
CA LYS A 24 -19.35 31.45 10.46
C LYS A 24 -18.19 31.13 11.40
N VAL A 25 -17.02 30.87 10.83
CA VAL A 25 -15.78 30.58 11.56
C VAL A 25 -14.66 31.55 11.17
N SER A 26 -13.62 31.64 11.99
CA SER A 26 -12.43 32.42 11.62
C SER A 26 -11.69 31.77 10.44
N LEU A 27 -11.03 32.58 9.62
CA LEU A 27 -10.21 32.08 8.50
C LEU A 27 -9.17 31.05 8.96
N ASN A 28 -8.52 31.29 10.10
CA ASN A 28 -7.53 30.35 10.65
C ASN A 28 -8.18 29.01 11.03
N GLN A 29 -9.35 29.03 11.65
CA GLN A 29 -10.09 27.81 12.00
C GLN A 29 -10.56 27.06 10.74
N TYR A 30 -11.05 27.80 9.74
CA TYR A 30 -11.42 27.23 8.45
C TYR A 30 -10.24 26.53 7.78
N LEU A 31 -9.08 27.18 7.74
CA LEU A 31 -7.85 26.61 7.16
C LEU A 31 -7.39 25.34 7.90
N VAL A 32 -7.37 25.36 9.23
CA VAL A 32 -7.00 24.19 10.02
C VAL A 32 -7.97 23.03 9.77
N TYR A 33 -9.28 23.31 9.72
CA TYR A 33 -10.30 22.31 9.44
C TYR A 33 -10.17 21.74 8.03
N ALA A 34 -10.00 22.59 7.02
CA ALA A 34 -9.83 22.18 5.63
C ALA A 34 -8.57 21.32 5.43
N LEU A 35 -7.44 21.71 6.02
CA LEU A 35 -6.20 20.93 6.00
C LEU A 35 -6.37 19.58 6.70
N THR A 36 -7.03 19.57 7.86
CA THR A 36 -7.32 18.33 8.60
C THR A 36 -8.19 17.39 7.77
N ARG A 37 -9.25 17.91 7.13
CA ARG A 37 -10.12 17.15 6.22
C ARG A 37 -9.33 16.59 5.05
N GLN A 38 -8.48 17.40 4.41
CA GLN A 38 -7.68 16.97 3.27
C GLN A 38 -6.71 15.84 3.65
N VAL A 39 -6.03 15.95 4.79
CA VAL A 39 -5.13 14.90 5.30
C VAL A 39 -5.92 13.63 5.64
N ALA A 40 -7.09 13.74 6.28
CA ALA A 40 -7.94 12.60 6.58
C ALA A 40 -8.43 11.87 5.32
N MET A 41 -8.76 12.60 4.25
CA MET A 41 -9.19 12.01 2.97
C MET A 41 -8.05 11.23 2.27
N ALA A 42 -6.78 11.63 2.45
CA ALA A 42 -5.64 10.89 1.90
C ALA A 42 -5.42 9.52 2.57
N TYR A 43 -5.97 9.30 3.76
CA TYR A 43 -5.93 8.03 4.49
C TYR A 43 -7.26 7.26 4.41
N THR A 44 -8.04 7.46 3.36
CA THR A 44 -9.28 6.69 3.19
C THR A 44 -8.93 5.28 2.70
N VAL A 45 -8.82 4.34 3.65
CA VAL A 45 -8.85 2.91 3.32
C VAL A 45 -10.26 2.60 2.87
N THR A 46 -10.48 2.59 1.56
CA THR A 46 -11.77 2.21 0.99
C THR A 46 -11.95 0.69 1.12
N PRO A 47 -13.04 0.21 1.73
CA PRO A 47 -13.29 -1.23 1.78
C PRO A 47 -13.43 -1.76 0.35
N VAL A 48 -12.76 -2.88 0.07
CA VAL A 48 -12.92 -3.57 -1.21
C VAL A 48 -14.36 -4.11 -1.28
N PRO A 49 -15.14 -3.79 -2.34
CA PRO A 49 -16.51 -4.30 -2.47
C PRO A 49 -16.55 -5.83 -2.45
N GLU A 50 -17.55 -6.42 -1.80
CA GLU A 50 -17.67 -7.89 -1.71
C GLU A 50 -17.67 -8.58 -3.08
N GLY A 51 -18.30 -7.96 -4.08
CA GLY A 51 -18.30 -8.45 -5.45
C GLY A 51 -16.90 -8.54 -6.08
N ALA A 52 -16.02 -7.58 -5.78
CA ALA A 52 -14.64 -7.59 -6.26
C ALA A 52 -13.81 -8.69 -5.58
N ILE A 53 -14.07 -8.96 -4.31
CA ILE A 53 -13.44 -10.08 -3.57
C ILE A 53 -13.84 -11.41 -4.22
N TRP A 54 -15.12 -11.59 -4.55
CA TRP A 54 -15.61 -12.79 -5.22
C TRP A 54 -15.00 -12.98 -6.61
N GLN A 55 -14.96 -11.91 -7.42
CA GLN A 55 -14.34 -11.96 -8.75
C GLN A 55 -12.85 -12.34 -8.68
N GLN A 56 -12.10 -11.79 -7.72
CA GLN A 56 -10.71 -12.14 -7.53
C GLN A 56 -10.53 -13.60 -7.14
N ARG A 57 -11.41 -14.14 -6.28
CA ARG A 57 -11.37 -15.56 -5.86
C ARG A 57 -11.65 -16.50 -7.04
N GLU A 58 -12.65 -16.20 -7.85
CA GLU A 58 -12.97 -16.96 -9.06
C GLU A 58 -11.81 -16.91 -10.08
N ALA A 59 -11.25 -15.73 -10.33
CA ALA A 59 -10.11 -15.56 -11.21
C ALA A 59 -8.88 -16.35 -10.72
N PHE A 60 -8.64 -16.34 -9.40
CA PHE A 60 -7.56 -17.11 -8.79
C PHE A 60 -7.78 -18.62 -8.90
N ALA A 61 -9.01 -19.11 -8.67
CA ALA A 61 -9.35 -20.51 -8.85
C ALA A 61 -9.17 -20.96 -10.32
N ALA A 62 -9.59 -20.14 -11.28
CA ALA A 62 -9.40 -20.41 -12.70
C ALA A 62 -7.91 -20.46 -13.07
N LEU A 63 -7.10 -19.56 -12.49
CA LEU A 63 -5.66 -19.56 -12.68
C LEU A 63 -5.02 -20.85 -12.15
N LEU A 64 -5.40 -21.32 -10.97
CA LEU A 64 -4.90 -22.58 -10.41
C LEU A 64 -5.22 -23.78 -11.30
N LEU A 65 -6.40 -23.80 -11.93
CA LEU A 65 -6.76 -24.84 -12.90
C LEU A 65 -5.90 -24.74 -14.17
N ASN A 66 -5.67 -23.53 -14.67
CA ASN A 66 -4.90 -23.30 -15.89
C ASN A 66 -3.40 -23.59 -15.75
N LEU A 67 -2.84 -23.38 -14.55
CA LEU A 67 -1.42 -23.65 -14.27
C LEU A 67 -1.08 -25.16 -14.26
N GLY A 68 -2.11 -26.03 -14.19
CA GLY A 68 -1.93 -27.47 -14.14
C GLY A 68 -1.37 -27.97 -12.80
N GLN A 69 -0.95 -29.23 -12.77
CA GLN A 69 -0.34 -29.86 -11.60
C GLN A 69 1.06 -30.36 -11.96
N ALA A 70 1.97 -30.29 -11.00
CA ALA A 70 3.32 -30.84 -11.10
C ALA A 70 3.60 -31.67 -9.85
N SER A 71 4.28 -32.80 -10.03
CA SER A 71 4.77 -33.62 -8.92
C SER A 71 5.90 -32.89 -8.15
N PRO A 72 6.16 -33.25 -6.89
CA PRO A 72 7.23 -32.63 -6.11
C PRO A 72 8.62 -32.68 -6.78
N SER A 73 8.92 -33.76 -7.50
CA SER A 73 10.18 -33.92 -8.24
C SER A 73 10.27 -33.02 -9.47
N GLU A 74 9.16 -32.82 -10.20
CA GLU A 74 9.09 -31.88 -11.32
C GLU A 74 9.25 -30.43 -10.85
N ILE A 75 8.63 -30.08 -9.72
CA ILE A 75 8.80 -28.77 -9.09
C ILE A 75 10.26 -28.54 -8.69
N GLN A 76 10.92 -29.53 -8.06
CA GLN A 76 12.34 -29.41 -7.71
C GLN A 76 13.22 -29.24 -8.94
N LYS A 77 12.96 -29.99 -10.01
CA LYS A 77 13.71 -29.88 -11.26
C LYS A 77 13.55 -28.49 -11.88
N ALA A 78 12.33 -27.98 -11.98
CA ALA A 78 12.06 -26.63 -12.49
C ALA A 78 12.71 -25.54 -11.62
N LEU A 79 12.68 -25.69 -10.29
CA LEU A 79 13.36 -24.77 -9.38
C LEU A 79 14.88 -24.83 -9.48
N ALA A 80 15.47 -25.98 -9.88
CA ALA A 80 16.90 -26.09 -10.10
C ALA A 80 17.36 -25.36 -11.37
N GLU A 81 16.46 -25.15 -12.34
CA GLU A 81 16.72 -24.40 -13.58
C GLU A 81 16.68 -22.88 -13.39
N ARG A 82 16.33 -22.38 -12.19
CA ARG A 82 16.23 -20.95 -11.92
C ARG A 82 17.57 -20.23 -12.10
N GLU A 83 17.51 -19.02 -12.64
CA GLU A 83 18.66 -18.12 -12.69
C GLU A 83 19.07 -17.71 -11.27
N HIS A 84 20.37 -17.82 -10.98
CA HIS A 84 20.93 -17.35 -9.73
C HIS A 84 21.24 -15.86 -9.84
N VAL A 85 20.43 -15.04 -9.15
CA VAL A 85 20.62 -13.59 -9.08
C VAL A 85 21.26 -13.21 -7.76
N GLU A 86 22.21 -12.26 -7.80
CA GLU A 86 22.79 -11.68 -6.59
C GLU A 86 21.75 -10.89 -5.80
N LEU A 87 21.95 -10.77 -4.49
CA LEU A 87 21.03 -10.00 -3.66
C LEU A 87 21.06 -8.53 -4.05
N GLU A 88 19.89 -7.90 -4.06
CA GLU A 88 19.77 -6.47 -4.26
C GLU A 88 20.64 -5.73 -3.22
N PRO A 89 21.42 -4.70 -3.61
CA PRO A 89 22.33 -4.00 -2.70
C PRO A 89 21.63 -3.38 -1.48
N GLU A 90 20.35 -3.04 -1.64
CA GLU A 90 19.53 -2.43 -0.59
C GLU A 90 19.03 -3.45 0.45
N LEU A 91 19.19 -4.76 0.19
CA LEU A 91 18.76 -5.80 1.11
C LEU A 91 19.90 -6.17 2.09
N PRO A 92 19.74 -5.90 3.39
CA PRO A 92 20.76 -6.25 4.37
C PRO A 92 20.99 -7.78 4.44
N PRO A 93 22.26 -8.23 4.49
CA PRO A 93 22.59 -9.66 4.41
C PRO A 93 22.04 -10.48 5.60
N ASP A 94 21.86 -9.85 6.76
CA ASP A 94 21.25 -10.44 7.96
C ASP A 94 19.75 -10.75 7.77
N VAL A 95 19.03 -9.88 7.06
CA VAL A 95 17.62 -10.09 6.72
C VAL A 95 17.48 -11.30 5.80
N ALA A 96 18.32 -11.39 4.77
CA ALA A 96 18.34 -12.53 3.85
C ALA A 96 18.71 -13.84 4.57
N ALA A 97 19.71 -13.82 5.46
CA ALA A 97 20.11 -14.98 6.24
C ALA A 97 18.98 -15.49 7.15
N ARG A 98 18.30 -14.59 7.85
CA ARG A 98 17.15 -14.93 8.72
C ARG A 98 15.97 -15.50 7.93
N LEU A 99 15.70 -14.96 6.73
CA LEU A 99 14.66 -15.50 5.84
C LEU A 99 15.00 -16.92 5.40
N ARG A 100 16.24 -17.17 4.97
CA ARG A 100 16.71 -18.50 4.56
C ARG A 100 16.59 -19.54 5.69
N GLN A 101 16.94 -19.16 6.92
CA GLN A 101 16.78 -20.03 8.09
C GLN A 101 15.32 -20.41 8.34
N ARG A 102 14.38 -19.45 8.23
CA ARG A 102 12.95 -19.71 8.41
C ARG A 102 12.40 -20.67 7.34
N ILE A 103 12.79 -20.45 6.08
CA ILE A 103 12.35 -21.32 4.97
C ILE A 103 12.85 -22.75 5.20
N ALA A 104 14.13 -22.94 5.52
CA ALA A 104 14.70 -24.26 5.77
C ALA A 104 14.00 -25.01 6.92
N ALA A 105 13.70 -24.31 8.03
CA ALA A 105 12.97 -24.88 9.15
C ALA A 105 11.56 -25.37 8.77
N THR A 106 10.83 -24.61 7.93
CA THR A 106 9.49 -25.00 7.47
C THR A 106 9.54 -26.16 6.46
N SER A 107 10.55 -26.20 5.58
CA SER A 107 10.72 -27.28 4.60
C SER A 107 11.14 -28.62 5.21
N THR A 108 11.58 -28.66 6.48
CA THR A 108 11.98 -29.89 7.18
C THR A 108 10.82 -30.53 7.96
N MET A 109 9.69 -29.82 8.08
CA MET A 109 8.51 -30.23 8.84
C MET A 109 7.34 -30.74 7.98
N ALA A 110 7.52 -30.84 6.65
CA ALA A 110 6.55 -31.39 5.70
C ALA A 110 7.16 -32.59 4.98
#